data_AF-W7UZP2-F1
#
_entry.id   AF-W7UZP2-F1
#
_cell.length_a   1.000
_cell.length_b   1.000
_cell.length_c   1.000
_cell.angle_alpha   90.00
_cell.angle_beta   90.00
_cell.angle_gamma   90.00
#
_symmetry.space_group_name_H-M   'P 1'
#
loop_
_entity.id
_entity.type
_entity.pdbx_description
1 polymer ?
#
loop_
_entity_poly.entity_id
_entity_poly.type
_entity_poly.pdbx_seq_one_letter_code
_entity_poly.pdbx_strand_id
1 'polypeptide(L)'
;MACHIDKEHTHLHVVFNNTNCIDGRTFETHENRRTTKQDRSFQKLMNITDEVCKRHHLFVIERPEMGKGKSHWEWDMTRQGLSWKAKLKYAIDQVIKVSENFEDFLAKCADFGVLVEYDPDHKIDLKFMLAEQKERNPRARFTRARTLGWFYETEQIKKRIAQYIGGMMYVPRIKVKVITPKAEENKFIRDAIDRENMKLTSKAINILTKYGVTADEAKIAAVSAFSERVKLVQELNTLAKEIRECEEKVELIKKLREVRPYHEEFKALEGRKKEKYKKDHSGSLQEYYDLTQEILKWYPNGHTPTAENLEKKIEVLTAQRSQKNAEYKAADQKARELSEASREIEEFLRQEQRRDQQKKRNRNDLE
;
A
#
# COMPACT_ATOMS: atom_id res chain seq x y z
N MET A 1 -3.92 13.80 45.46
CA MET A 1 -4.49 13.22 44.23
C MET A 1 -5.86 13.85 44.05
N ALA A 2 -6.15 14.41 42.88
CA ALA A 2 -7.44 15.06 42.59
C ALA A 2 -8.04 14.43 41.34
N CYS A 3 -9.29 13.97 41.40
CA CYS A 3 -10.00 13.38 40.27
C CYS A 3 -11.15 14.30 39.89
N HIS A 4 -11.32 14.60 38.60
CA HIS A 4 -12.42 15.41 38.10
C HIS A 4 -12.86 14.96 36.70
N ILE A 5 -14.06 15.36 36.31
CA ILE A 5 -14.78 14.92 35.10
C ILE A 5 -15.27 16.12 34.27
N ASP A 6 -14.56 17.24 34.33
CA ASP A 6 -14.95 18.50 33.66
C ASP A 6 -14.84 18.44 32.11
N LYS A 7 -14.26 17.37 31.58
CA LYS A 7 -14.13 17.08 30.15
C LYS A 7 -14.77 15.73 29.79
N GLU A 8 -14.81 15.40 28.50
CA GLU A 8 -15.37 14.14 27.97
C GLU A 8 -14.71 12.85 28.53
N HIS A 9 -13.69 12.96 29.38
CA HIS A 9 -13.05 11.83 30.06
C HIS A 9 -12.62 12.18 31.50
N THR A 10 -12.57 11.16 32.35
CA THR A 10 -12.14 11.28 33.75
C THR A 10 -10.65 11.60 33.83
N HIS A 11 -10.31 12.72 34.49
CA HIS A 11 -8.94 13.17 34.70
C HIS A 11 -8.49 12.91 36.13
N LEU A 12 -7.38 12.18 36.28
CA LEU A 12 -6.70 11.98 37.55
C LEU A 12 -5.40 12.81 37.60
N HIS A 13 -5.34 13.78 38.51
CA HIS A 13 -4.13 14.53 38.83
C HIS A 13 -3.40 13.89 40.00
N VAL A 14 -2.21 13.36 39.73
CA VAL A 14 -1.29 12.84 40.75
C VAL A 14 -0.17 13.85 40.93
N VAL A 15 -0.25 14.64 42.01
CA VAL A 15 0.79 15.59 42.39
C VAL A 15 1.68 14.93 43.43
N PHE A 16 2.99 14.92 43.16
CA PHE A 16 4.01 14.45 44.11
C PHE A 16 5.20 15.41 44.06
N ASN A 17 5.97 15.45 45.14
CA ASN A 17 7.18 16.25 45.18
C ASN A 17 8.27 15.58 44.32
N ASN A 18 8.80 16.31 43.34
CA ASN A 18 9.84 15.80 42.45
C ASN A 18 11.16 15.55 43.21
N THR A 19 11.42 16.24 44.31
CA THR A 19 12.68 16.14 45.03
C THR A 19 12.48 15.39 46.34
N ASN A 20 13.30 14.36 46.57
CA ASN A 20 13.30 13.63 47.83
C ASN A 20 13.89 14.51 48.94
N CYS A 21 13.22 14.59 50.08
CA CYS A 21 13.63 15.41 51.22
C CYS A 21 14.85 14.88 51.97
N ILE A 22 15.23 13.62 51.77
CA ILE A 22 16.36 12.98 52.48
C ILE A 22 17.68 13.22 51.75
N ASP A 23 17.72 13.04 50.43
CA ASP A 23 18.96 13.09 49.64
C ASP A 23 19.00 14.19 48.58
N GLY A 24 17.93 14.99 48.47
CA GLY A 24 17.85 16.14 47.56
C GLY A 24 17.83 15.76 46.07
N ARG A 25 17.71 14.48 45.72
CA ARG A 25 17.71 14.01 44.33
C ARG A 25 16.31 14.00 43.74
N THR A 26 16.23 14.18 42.44
CA THR A 26 14.97 14.24 41.69
C THR A 26 14.40 12.86 41.41
N PHE A 27 13.09 12.77 41.23
CA PHE A 27 12.36 11.57 40.82
C PHE A 27 12.92 10.99 39.52
N GLU A 28 13.33 11.86 38.58
CA GLU A 28 13.99 11.44 37.34
C GLU A 28 15.24 10.57 37.61
N THR A 29 16.02 10.94 38.63
CA THR A 29 17.28 10.26 38.99
C THR A 29 17.03 8.93 39.69
N HIS A 30 16.07 8.87 40.62
CA HIS A 30 15.77 7.67 41.40
C HIS A 30 14.90 6.66 40.65
N GLU A 31 13.95 7.16 39.86
CA GLU A 31 12.81 6.36 39.43
C GLU A 31 12.65 6.26 37.92
N ASN A 32 13.21 7.21 37.14
CA ASN A 32 13.06 7.25 35.68
C ASN A 32 14.34 6.89 34.90
N ARG A 33 15.52 6.99 35.53
CA ARG A 33 16.84 6.55 35.01
C ARG A 33 17.21 5.09 35.37
N ARG A 34 16.23 4.21 35.56
CA ARG A 34 16.51 2.78 35.82
C ARG A 34 17.01 2.06 34.56
N THR A 35 17.80 1.02 34.75
CA THR A 35 18.60 0.31 33.72
C THR A 35 17.74 -0.28 32.58
N THR A 36 16.50 -0.67 32.87
CA THR A 36 15.56 -1.13 31.84
C THR A 36 14.28 -0.27 31.80
N LYS A 37 13.62 -0.21 30.64
CA LYS A 37 12.33 0.50 30.48
C LYS A 37 11.23 -0.05 31.39
N GLN A 38 11.30 -1.35 31.73
CA GLN A 38 10.31 -2.04 32.56
C GLN A 38 10.42 -1.65 34.04
N ASP A 39 11.62 -1.30 34.49
CA ASP A 39 11.87 -0.93 35.89
C ASP A 39 11.43 0.49 36.25
N ARG A 40 11.16 1.33 35.24
CA ARG A 40 10.79 2.75 35.42
C ARG A 40 9.46 2.86 36.15
N SER A 41 9.38 3.78 37.11
CA SER A 41 8.16 3.92 37.92
C SER A 41 6.92 4.38 37.14
N PHE A 42 7.11 5.02 35.98
CA PHE A 42 5.99 5.30 35.08
C PHE A 42 5.36 4.03 34.50
N GLN A 43 6.17 3.02 34.15
CA GLN A 43 5.66 1.73 33.67
C GLN A 43 4.93 0.98 34.80
N LYS A 44 5.41 1.08 36.05
CA LYS A 44 4.75 0.49 37.22
C LYS A 44 3.38 1.13 37.48
N LEU A 45 3.30 2.46 37.39
CA LEU A 45 2.03 3.19 37.48
C LEU A 45 1.03 2.76 36.41
N MET A 46 1.46 2.58 35.16
CA MET A 46 0.59 2.03 34.12
C MET A 46 0.11 0.63 34.47
N ASN A 47 1.01 -0.28 34.88
CA ASN A 47 0.64 -1.65 35.22
C ASN A 47 -0.40 -1.71 36.36
N ILE A 48 -0.23 -0.87 37.40
CA ILE A 48 -1.20 -0.78 38.52
C ILE A 48 -2.54 -0.25 38.01
N THR A 49 -2.53 0.77 37.15
CA THR A 49 -3.76 1.35 36.60
C THR A 49 -4.49 0.35 35.71
N ASP A 50 -3.77 -0.36 34.84
CA ASP A 50 -4.30 -1.41 33.97
C ASP A 50 -4.86 -2.58 34.79
N GLU A 51 -4.22 -2.95 35.90
CA GLU A 51 -4.72 -3.98 36.81
C GLU A 51 -6.04 -3.57 37.47
N VAL A 52 -6.14 -2.34 37.96
CA VAL A 52 -7.37 -1.79 38.54
C VAL A 52 -8.48 -1.74 37.48
N CYS A 53 -8.18 -1.24 36.28
CA CYS A 53 -9.13 -1.22 35.17
C CYS A 53 -9.64 -2.63 34.81
N LYS A 54 -8.75 -3.64 34.74
CA LYS A 54 -9.13 -5.04 34.50
C LYS A 54 -10.06 -5.59 35.58
N ARG A 55 -9.78 -5.31 36.87
CA ARG A 55 -10.61 -5.76 37.99
C ARG A 55 -12.03 -5.16 37.95
N HIS A 56 -12.17 -3.96 37.40
CA HIS A 56 -13.46 -3.29 37.24
C HIS A 56 -14.10 -3.46 35.85
N HIS A 57 -13.59 -4.39 35.03
CA HIS A 57 -14.06 -4.65 33.67
C HIS A 57 -14.04 -3.40 32.75
N LEU A 58 -13.12 -2.47 33.02
CA LEU A 58 -12.89 -1.29 32.20
C LEU A 58 -11.90 -1.60 31.08
N PHE A 59 -11.98 -0.81 30.00
CA PHE A 59 -11.13 -0.96 28.84
C PHE A 59 -9.64 -0.77 29.18
N VAL A 60 -8.80 -1.72 28.75
CA VAL A 60 -7.34 -1.67 28.90
C VAL A 60 -6.68 -1.84 27.54
N ILE A 61 -5.62 -1.07 27.30
CA ILE A 61 -4.87 -1.11 26.05
C ILE A 61 -4.01 -2.38 26.03
N GLU A 62 -4.46 -3.41 25.32
CA GLU A 62 -3.79 -4.72 25.30
C GLU A 62 -2.45 -4.74 24.55
N ARG A 63 -2.24 -3.79 23.62
CA ARG A 63 -1.04 -3.73 22.76
C ARG A 63 -0.52 -2.29 22.64
N PRO A 64 0.19 -1.76 23.64
CA PRO A 64 0.77 -0.43 23.56
C PRO A 64 1.86 -0.38 22.46
N GLU A 65 1.86 0.67 21.63
CA GLU A 65 2.89 0.86 20.60
C GLU A 65 4.26 1.09 21.25
N MET A 66 5.18 0.15 21.05
CA MET A 66 6.53 0.18 21.63
C MET A 66 7.46 1.07 20.79
N GLY A 67 7.30 2.39 20.87
CA GLY A 67 8.09 3.39 20.13
C GLY A 67 8.62 4.56 20.98
N LYS A 68 9.36 5.49 20.35
CA LYS A 68 9.52 6.86 20.90
C LYS A 68 8.20 7.58 20.61
N GLY A 69 7.50 8.08 21.64
CA GLY A 69 6.26 8.83 21.46
C GLY A 69 6.46 9.99 20.48
N LYS A 70 5.46 10.22 19.62
CA LYS A 70 5.46 11.38 18.70
C LYS A 70 5.40 12.65 19.54
N SER A 71 6.17 13.68 19.17
CA SER A 71 6.02 15.00 19.81
C SER A 71 4.61 15.54 19.52
N HIS A 72 4.01 16.30 20.45
CA HIS A 72 2.66 16.85 20.27
C HIS A 72 2.53 17.66 18.97
N TRP A 73 3.60 18.38 18.58
CA TRP A 73 3.69 19.12 17.32
C TRP A 73 3.71 18.21 16.07
N GLU A 74 4.46 17.11 16.09
CA GLU A 74 4.40 16.11 15.01
C GLU A 74 3.03 15.42 14.93
N TRP A 75 2.39 15.17 16.07
CA TRP A 75 1.05 14.58 16.15
C TRP A 75 -0.02 15.53 15.58
N ASP A 76 0.03 16.81 15.94
CA ASP A 76 -0.93 17.84 15.47
C ASP A 76 -0.73 18.17 13.98
N MET A 77 0.52 18.28 13.51
CA MET A 77 0.84 18.44 12.08
C MET A 77 0.47 17.22 11.23
N THR A 78 0.50 16.01 11.80
CA THR A 78 0.01 14.78 11.13
C THR A 78 -1.52 14.77 11.08
N ARG A 79 -2.19 15.21 12.14
CA ARG A 79 -3.66 15.33 12.22
C ARG A 79 -4.21 16.38 11.26
N GLN A 80 -3.50 17.50 11.06
CA GLN A 80 -3.88 18.59 10.17
C GLN A 80 -3.41 18.40 8.71
N GLY A 81 -2.57 17.40 8.42
CA GLY A 81 -2.04 17.15 7.07
C GLY A 81 -1.03 18.20 6.55
N LEU A 82 -0.50 19.05 7.44
CA LEU A 82 0.29 20.24 7.07
C LEU A 82 1.81 20.04 7.07
N SER A 83 2.32 18.86 7.44
CA SER A 83 3.76 18.59 7.39
C SER A 83 4.28 18.63 5.95
N TRP A 84 5.23 19.53 5.68
CA TRP A 84 5.88 19.63 4.35
C TRP A 84 6.50 18.28 3.91
N LYS A 85 6.97 17.47 4.86
CA LYS A 85 7.50 16.13 4.60
C LYS A 85 6.40 15.14 4.21
N ALA A 86 5.20 15.28 4.78
CA ALA A 86 4.04 14.47 4.39
C ALA A 86 3.52 14.89 3.01
N LYS A 87 3.47 16.20 2.73
CA LYS A 87 3.14 16.74 1.40
C LYS A 87 4.12 16.26 0.33
N LEU A 88 5.42 16.26 0.62
CA LEU A 88 6.46 15.77 -0.29
C LEU A 88 6.29 14.29 -0.61
N LYS A 89 6.08 13.48 0.43
CA LYS A 89 5.82 12.04 0.28
C LYS A 89 4.57 11.77 -0.55
N TYR A 90 3.48 12.47 -0.26
CA TYR A 90 2.23 12.35 -1.00
C TYR A 90 2.42 12.70 -2.47
N ALA A 91 3.09 13.82 -2.78
CA ALA A 91 3.37 14.22 -4.16
C ALA A 91 4.19 13.16 -4.91
N ILE A 92 5.29 12.66 -4.29
CA ILE A 92 6.10 11.57 -4.87
C ILE A 92 5.25 10.31 -5.09
N ASP A 93 4.39 9.96 -4.13
CA ASP A 93 3.52 8.78 -4.23
C ASP A 93 2.45 8.92 -5.32
N GLN A 94 1.99 10.14 -5.65
CA GLN A 94 1.11 10.37 -6.80
C GLN A 94 1.86 10.23 -8.11
N VAL A 95 3.06 10.81 -8.22
CA VAL A 95 3.92 10.67 -9.41
C VAL A 95 4.20 9.19 -9.68
N ILE A 96 4.57 8.41 -8.66
CA ILE A 96 4.82 6.97 -8.76
C ILE A 96 3.64 6.19 -9.36
N LYS A 97 2.39 6.58 -9.05
CA LYS A 97 1.19 5.88 -9.57
C LYS A 97 0.92 6.14 -11.04
N VAL A 98 1.25 7.34 -11.52
CA VAL A 98 0.99 7.77 -12.90
C VAL A 98 2.19 7.56 -13.82
N SER A 99 3.33 7.13 -13.26
CA SER A 99 4.56 6.90 -14.02
C SER A 99 4.62 5.48 -14.56
N GLU A 100 5.12 5.34 -15.79
CA GLU A 100 5.26 4.06 -16.50
C GLU A 100 6.67 3.46 -16.38
N ASN A 101 7.67 4.28 -16.13
CA ASN A 101 9.04 3.85 -15.90
C ASN A 101 9.77 4.90 -15.05
N PHE A 102 11.04 4.66 -14.71
CA PHE A 102 11.78 5.57 -13.83
C PHE A 102 12.14 6.90 -14.52
N GLU A 103 12.35 6.91 -15.82
CA GLU A 103 12.63 8.14 -16.58
C GLU A 103 11.37 9.01 -16.69
N ASP A 104 10.23 8.37 -16.93
CA ASP A 104 8.90 8.99 -16.94
C ASP A 104 8.52 9.53 -15.55
N PHE A 105 8.94 8.85 -14.47
CA PHE A 105 8.85 9.38 -13.12
C PHE A 105 9.65 10.68 -12.93
N LEU A 106 10.89 10.74 -13.42
CA LEU A 106 11.71 11.94 -13.32
C LEU A 106 11.10 13.10 -14.14
N ALA A 107 10.54 12.82 -15.32
CA ALA A 107 9.86 13.81 -16.15
C ALA A 107 8.60 14.35 -15.46
N LYS A 108 7.72 13.46 -14.97
CA LYS A 108 6.45 13.82 -14.32
C LYS A 108 6.63 14.44 -12.94
N CYS A 109 7.78 14.29 -12.28
CA CYS A 109 8.03 14.96 -10.99
C CYS A 109 7.80 16.48 -11.07
N ALA A 110 8.20 17.13 -12.18
CA ALA A 110 8.04 18.56 -12.38
C ALA A 110 6.55 18.98 -12.40
N ASP A 111 5.70 18.21 -13.07
CA ASP A 111 4.26 18.48 -13.21
C ASP A 111 3.51 18.44 -11.87
N PHE A 112 4.02 17.64 -10.92
CA PHE A 112 3.48 17.53 -9.56
C PHE A 112 4.16 18.48 -8.56
N GLY A 113 4.95 19.45 -9.05
CA GLY A 113 5.63 20.44 -8.22
C GLY A 113 6.76 19.85 -7.35
N VAL A 114 7.35 18.74 -7.78
CA VAL A 114 8.50 18.10 -7.13
C VAL A 114 9.76 18.30 -7.98
N LEU A 115 10.72 19.04 -7.44
CA LEU A 115 12.06 19.14 -8.01
C LEU A 115 12.86 17.89 -7.63
N VAL A 116 13.41 17.22 -8.62
CA VAL A 116 14.20 15.99 -8.47
C VAL A 116 15.61 16.19 -9.02
N GLU A 117 16.61 15.69 -8.29
CA GLU A 117 18.01 15.64 -8.70
C GLU A 117 18.45 14.18 -8.67
N TYR A 118 18.81 13.62 -9.83
CA TYR A 118 19.23 12.23 -9.99
C TYR A 118 20.64 12.18 -10.57
N ASP A 119 21.57 11.55 -9.86
CA ASP A 119 22.96 11.37 -10.28
C ASP A 119 23.43 9.95 -9.88
N PRO A 120 23.52 9.00 -10.82
CA PRO A 120 23.80 7.60 -10.53
C PRO A 120 25.22 7.31 -10.05
N ASP A 121 26.18 8.21 -10.32
CA ASP A 121 27.59 8.03 -9.97
C ASP A 121 27.91 8.52 -8.54
N HIS A 122 26.97 9.22 -7.91
CA HIS A 122 27.11 9.73 -6.55
C HIS A 122 26.55 8.77 -5.48
N LYS A 123 27.20 8.76 -4.30
CA LYS A 123 26.75 8.02 -3.10
C LYS A 123 25.32 8.39 -2.63
N ILE A 124 24.85 9.57 -3.01
CA ILE A 124 23.46 10.00 -2.83
C ILE A 124 22.91 10.23 -4.22
N ASP A 125 22.26 9.20 -4.71
CA ASP A 125 21.77 9.09 -6.08
C ASP A 125 20.51 9.91 -6.34
N LEU A 126 19.65 10.09 -5.32
CA LEU A 126 18.34 10.72 -5.49
C LEU A 126 17.99 11.72 -4.38
N LYS A 127 17.58 12.92 -4.78
CA LYS A 127 17.13 13.99 -3.88
C LYS A 127 15.85 14.66 -4.38
N PHE A 128 15.02 15.13 -3.45
CA PHE A 128 13.71 15.73 -3.72
C PHE A 128 13.51 17.06 -2.99
N MET A 129 12.73 17.96 -3.58
CA MET A 129 12.28 19.21 -2.97
C MET A 129 10.90 19.60 -3.52
N LEU A 130 10.01 20.17 -2.70
CA LEU A 130 8.78 20.80 -3.18
C LEU A 130 9.07 22.17 -3.79
N ALA A 131 8.53 22.45 -4.98
CA ALA A 131 8.64 23.75 -5.62
C ALA A 131 8.10 24.89 -4.74
N GLU A 132 6.93 24.68 -4.11
CA GLU A 132 6.31 25.64 -3.16
C GLU A 132 7.25 25.96 -1.96
N GLN A 133 8.07 25.00 -1.55
CA GLN A 133 9.02 25.18 -0.45
C GLN A 133 10.22 26.06 -0.85
N LYS A 134 10.63 26.00 -2.12
CA LYS A 134 11.68 26.86 -2.69
C LYS A 134 11.19 28.30 -2.85
N GLU A 135 9.94 28.48 -3.25
CA GLU A 135 9.31 29.81 -3.39
C GLU A 135 9.09 30.49 -2.04
N ARG A 136 8.62 29.74 -1.02
CA ARG A 136 8.44 30.27 0.34
C ARG A 136 9.75 30.49 1.09
N ASN A 137 10.78 29.68 0.83
CA ASN A 137 12.06 29.78 1.52
C ASN A 137 13.24 29.54 0.55
N PRO A 138 13.91 30.61 0.11
CA PRO A 138 15.07 30.52 -0.79
C PRO A 138 16.26 29.73 -0.22
N ARG A 139 16.30 29.49 1.11
CA ARG A 139 17.35 28.69 1.79
C ARG A 139 16.99 27.20 1.92
N ALA A 140 15.85 26.76 1.40
CA ALA A 140 15.45 25.36 1.45
C ALA A 140 16.47 24.48 0.70
N ARG A 141 16.80 23.31 1.26
CA ARG A 141 17.75 22.36 0.68
C ARG A 141 17.05 21.09 0.22
N PHE A 142 17.62 20.44 -0.79
CA PHE A 142 17.12 19.15 -1.26
C PHE A 142 17.18 18.11 -0.15
N THR A 143 16.09 17.36 -0.01
CA THR A 143 15.99 16.26 0.94
C THR A 143 16.43 14.98 0.26
N ARG A 144 17.37 14.26 0.88
CA ARG A 144 17.86 12.98 0.37
C ARG A 144 16.75 11.93 0.43
N ALA A 145 16.63 11.09 -0.59
CA ALA A 145 15.69 9.97 -0.63
C ALA A 145 15.70 9.13 0.66
N ARG A 146 16.88 8.76 1.15
CA ARG A 146 17.07 7.99 2.40
C ARG A 146 16.47 8.67 3.64
N THR A 147 16.39 10.00 3.67
CA THR A 147 15.81 10.78 4.78
C THR A 147 14.28 10.77 4.76
N LEU A 148 13.67 10.55 3.59
CA LEU A 148 12.23 10.35 3.44
C LEU A 148 11.84 8.93 3.87
N GLY A 149 12.76 7.98 3.73
CA GLY A 149 12.65 6.60 4.21
C GLY A 149 12.92 5.60 3.08
N TRP A 150 13.11 4.33 3.45
CA TRP A 150 13.48 3.25 2.53
C TRP A 150 12.60 3.15 1.27
N PHE A 151 11.28 3.40 1.39
CA PHE A 151 10.32 3.38 0.29
C PHE A 151 10.49 4.47 -0.79
N TYR A 152 11.39 5.43 -0.57
CA TYR A 152 11.64 6.56 -1.46
C TYR A 152 13.06 6.52 -2.05
N GLU A 153 13.80 5.43 -1.85
CA GLU A 153 15.07 5.18 -2.53
C GLU A 153 14.84 4.75 -3.98
N THR A 154 15.80 5.06 -4.86
CA THR A 154 15.73 4.80 -6.31
C THR A 154 15.24 3.40 -6.67
N GLU A 155 15.83 2.38 -6.07
CA GLU A 155 15.46 0.98 -6.33
C GLU A 155 14.05 0.63 -5.85
N GLN A 156 13.57 1.26 -4.76
CA GLN A 156 12.21 1.05 -4.30
C GLN A 156 11.20 1.84 -5.12
N ILE A 157 11.54 3.03 -5.59
CA ILE A 157 10.70 3.81 -6.50
C ILE A 157 10.52 3.05 -7.81
N LYS A 158 11.60 2.55 -8.42
CA LYS A 158 11.55 1.65 -9.59
C LYS A 158 10.63 0.44 -9.35
N LYS A 159 10.77 -0.22 -8.19
CA LYS A 159 9.90 -1.35 -7.81
C LYS A 159 8.44 -0.96 -7.58
N ARG A 160 8.19 0.21 -7.00
CA ARG A 160 6.83 0.70 -6.72
C ARG A 160 6.13 1.14 -8.00
N ILE A 161 6.83 1.82 -8.91
CA ILE A 161 6.35 2.11 -10.26
C ILE A 161 5.97 0.79 -10.95
N ALA A 162 6.87 -0.21 -10.94
CA ALA A 162 6.58 -1.54 -11.47
C ALA A 162 5.38 -2.23 -10.77
N GLN A 163 5.18 -2.01 -9.47
CA GLN A 163 4.03 -2.54 -8.70
C GLN A 163 2.70 -1.85 -8.99
N TYR A 164 2.70 -0.53 -9.27
CA TYR A 164 1.48 0.22 -9.61
C TYR A 164 1.05 -0.03 -11.05
N ILE A 165 2.00 -0.16 -11.96
CA ILE A 165 1.74 -0.60 -13.33
C ILE A 165 1.25 -2.05 -13.34
N GLY A 166 1.76 -2.89 -12.43
CA GLY A 166 1.38 -4.30 -12.36
C GLY A 166 1.40 -4.85 -10.94
N GLY A 167 0.21 -4.99 -10.34
CA GLY A 167 0.01 -5.38 -8.94
C GLY A 167 1.01 -6.42 -8.43
N MET A 168 1.64 -6.15 -7.28
CA MET A 168 2.53 -7.06 -6.56
C MET A 168 3.49 -7.85 -7.48
N MET A 169 4.58 -7.21 -7.93
CA MET A 169 5.66 -7.92 -8.62
C MET A 169 6.27 -8.95 -7.67
N TYR A 170 5.91 -10.22 -7.85
CA TYR A 170 6.52 -11.35 -7.15
C TYR A 170 7.99 -11.41 -7.55
N VAL A 171 8.87 -11.13 -6.57
CA VAL A 171 10.31 -11.28 -6.70
C VAL A 171 10.68 -12.56 -5.94
N PRO A 172 10.82 -13.72 -6.61
CA PRO A 172 11.12 -14.99 -5.95
C PRO A 172 12.41 -14.86 -5.15
N ARG A 173 12.45 -15.38 -3.91
CA ARG A 173 13.68 -15.41 -3.12
C ARG A 173 14.68 -16.35 -3.81
N ILE A 174 15.93 -15.90 -3.94
CA ILE A 174 17.00 -16.71 -4.52
C ILE A 174 17.25 -17.90 -3.59
N LYS A 175 17.07 -19.12 -4.13
CA LYS A 175 17.33 -20.38 -3.42
C LYS A 175 18.72 -20.96 -3.69
N VAL A 176 19.34 -20.53 -4.79
CA VAL A 176 20.72 -20.91 -5.16
C VAL A 176 21.68 -20.46 -4.06
N LYS A 177 22.44 -21.41 -3.51
CA LYS A 177 23.43 -21.12 -2.46
C LYS A 177 24.76 -20.73 -3.10
N VAL A 178 25.23 -19.53 -2.79
CA VAL A 178 26.57 -19.07 -3.18
C VAL A 178 27.62 -19.84 -2.39
N ILE A 179 28.59 -20.43 -3.08
CA ILE A 179 29.74 -21.06 -2.43
C ILE A 179 30.63 -19.97 -1.84
N THR A 180 30.84 -20.01 -0.53
CA THR A 180 31.75 -19.11 0.17
C THR A 180 33.19 -19.62 0.07
N PRO A 181 34.22 -18.78 0.22
CA PRO A 181 35.63 -19.22 0.17
C PRO A 181 35.94 -20.38 1.14
N LYS A 182 35.37 -20.35 2.35
CA LYS A 182 35.48 -21.43 3.34
C LYS A 182 34.79 -22.73 2.91
N ALA A 183 33.66 -22.63 2.22
CA ALA A 183 32.96 -23.78 1.66
C ALA A 183 33.67 -24.32 0.41
N GLU A 184 34.45 -23.48 -0.28
CA GLU A 184 35.28 -23.88 -1.40
C GLU A 184 36.44 -24.76 -0.91
N GLU A 185 37.13 -24.42 0.18
CA GLU A 185 38.23 -25.23 0.74
C GLU A 185 37.83 -26.68 1.08
N ASN A 186 36.58 -26.91 1.49
CA ASN A 186 36.08 -28.25 1.82
C ASN A 186 35.33 -28.89 0.64
N LYS A 187 35.96 -29.88 0.01
CA LYS A 187 35.41 -30.64 -1.12
C LYS A 187 33.99 -31.20 -0.86
N PHE A 188 33.74 -31.75 0.33
CA PHE A 188 32.45 -32.37 0.64
C PHE A 188 31.32 -31.34 0.72
N ILE A 189 31.60 -30.16 1.29
CA ILE A 189 30.62 -29.07 1.40
C ILE A 189 30.37 -28.47 0.02
N ARG A 190 31.42 -28.27 -0.78
CA ARG A 190 31.33 -27.81 -2.17
C ARG A 190 30.46 -28.74 -3.03
N ASP A 191 30.78 -30.04 -3.05
CA ASP A 191 30.06 -31.04 -3.83
C ASP A 191 28.60 -31.20 -3.38
N ALA A 192 28.29 -30.91 -2.11
CA ALA A 192 26.92 -30.90 -1.61
C ALA A 192 26.13 -29.68 -2.10
N ILE A 193 26.73 -28.48 -2.07
CA ILE A 193 26.12 -27.25 -2.59
C ILE A 193 25.91 -27.37 -4.11
N ASP A 194 26.88 -27.91 -4.84
CA ASP A 194 26.77 -28.11 -6.29
C ASP A 194 25.65 -29.07 -6.65
N ARG A 195 25.53 -30.19 -5.94
CA ARG A 195 24.41 -31.13 -6.12
C ARG A 195 23.06 -30.48 -5.81
N GLU A 196 22.98 -29.62 -4.81
CA GLU A 196 21.74 -28.91 -4.47
C GLU A 196 21.38 -27.87 -5.53
N ASN A 197 22.34 -27.05 -5.98
CA ASN A 197 22.14 -26.06 -7.03
C ASN A 197 21.80 -26.69 -8.39
N MET A 198 22.42 -27.82 -8.76
CA MET A 198 22.05 -28.56 -9.97
C MET A 198 20.61 -29.09 -9.90
N LYS A 199 20.17 -29.59 -8.73
CA LYS A 199 18.78 -30.03 -8.54
C LYS A 199 17.79 -28.87 -8.67
N LEU A 200 18.12 -27.70 -8.12
CA LEU A 200 17.31 -26.49 -8.27
C LEU A 200 17.22 -26.08 -9.74
N THR A 201 18.37 -25.99 -10.42
CA THR A 201 18.44 -25.63 -11.85
C THR A 201 17.68 -26.62 -12.73
N SER A 202 17.75 -27.92 -12.45
CA SER A 202 16.96 -28.94 -13.16
C SER A 202 15.45 -28.73 -12.98
N LYS A 203 15.00 -28.35 -11.77
CA LYS A 203 13.60 -27.99 -11.55
C LYS A 203 13.20 -26.73 -12.33
N ALA A 204 14.06 -25.71 -12.35
CA ALA A 204 13.84 -24.50 -13.15
C ALA A 204 13.73 -24.82 -14.64
N ILE A 205 14.60 -25.68 -15.19
CA ILE A 205 14.53 -26.13 -16.59
C ILE A 205 13.22 -26.87 -16.85
N ASN A 206 12.77 -27.76 -15.95
CA ASN A 206 11.49 -28.44 -16.11
C ASN A 206 10.30 -27.47 -16.16
N ILE A 207 10.36 -26.38 -15.38
CA ILE A 207 9.36 -25.30 -15.42
C ILE A 207 9.40 -24.59 -16.78
N LEU A 208 10.59 -24.27 -17.32
CA LEU A 208 10.69 -23.67 -18.64
C LEU A 208 10.15 -24.61 -19.74
N THR A 209 10.50 -25.89 -19.68
CA THR A 209 10.02 -26.92 -20.61
C THR A 209 8.50 -27.07 -20.57
N LYS A 210 7.87 -26.99 -19.38
CA LYS A 210 6.40 -26.97 -19.22
C LYS A 210 5.73 -25.88 -20.06
N TYR A 211 6.41 -24.75 -20.24
CA TYR A 211 5.91 -23.62 -21.04
C TYR A 211 6.51 -23.54 -22.45
N GLY A 212 7.33 -24.52 -22.86
CA GLY A 212 7.99 -24.53 -24.17
C GLY A 212 9.03 -23.42 -24.34
N VAL A 213 9.61 -22.94 -23.24
CA VAL A 213 10.58 -21.83 -23.22
C VAL A 213 12.00 -22.38 -23.06
N THR A 214 12.97 -21.82 -23.79
CA THR A 214 14.38 -22.16 -23.61
C THR A 214 15.05 -21.34 -22.50
N ALA A 215 16.22 -21.76 -22.02
CA ALA A 215 16.94 -21.03 -20.96
C ALA A 215 17.31 -19.59 -21.37
N ASP A 216 17.64 -19.38 -22.64
CA ASP A 216 18.02 -18.07 -23.18
C ASP A 216 16.81 -17.13 -23.31
N GLU A 217 15.63 -17.69 -23.61
CA GLU A 217 14.38 -16.94 -23.74
C GLU A 217 13.67 -16.72 -22.39
N ALA A 218 14.12 -17.37 -21.31
CA ALA A 218 13.45 -17.40 -20.02
C ALA A 218 13.11 -16.01 -19.46
N LYS A 219 14.02 -15.05 -19.60
CA LYS A 219 13.80 -13.66 -19.15
C LYS A 219 12.72 -12.96 -19.97
N ILE A 220 12.78 -13.09 -21.30
CA ILE A 220 11.82 -12.47 -22.22
C ILE A 220 10.43 -13.07 -21.98
N ALA A 221 10.34 -14.40 -21.86
CA ALA A 221 9.10 -15.11 -21.58
C ALA A 221 8.49 -14.72 -20.22
N ALA A 222 9.32 -14.56 -19.17
CA ALA A 222 8.87 -14.09 -17.86
C ALA A 222 8.30 -12.66 -17.93
N VAL A 223 8.97 -11.76 -18.65
CA VAL A 223 8.49 -10.37 -18.86
C VAL A 223 7.20 -10.33 -19.67
N SER A 224 7.08 -11.16 -20.71
CA SER A 224 5.87 -11.28 -21.52
C SER A 224 4.69 -11.79 -20.70
N ALA A 225 4.87 -12.88 -19.94
CA ALA A 225 3.84 -13.42 -19.06
C ALA A 225 3.43 -12.43 -17.95
N PHE A 226 4.37 -11.65 -17.41
CA PHE A 226 4.06 -10.57 -16.49
C PHE A 226 3.20 -9.49 -17.16
N SER A 227 3.52 -9.11 -18.39
CA SER A 227 2.76 -8.10 -19.15
C SER A 227 1.33 -8.57 -19.46
N GLU A 228 1.14 -9.83 -19.83
CA GLU A 228 -0.18 -10.46 -20.00
C GLU A 228 -1.00 -10.38 -18.70
N ARG A 229 -0.38 -10.74 -17.57
CA ARG A 229 -1.00 -10.66 -16.24
C ARG A 229 -1.44 -9.23 -15.92
N VAL A 230 -0.62 -8.23 -16.22
CA VAL A 230 -0.95 -6.81 -15.98
C VAL A 230 -2.15 -6.36 -16.79
N LYS A 231 -2.20 -6.71 -18.08
CA LYS A 231 -3.35 -6.40 -18.96
C LYS A 231 -4.64 -6.98 -18.37
N LEU A 232 -4.62 -8.24 -17.94
CA LEU A 232 -5.78 -8.89 -17.34
C LEU A 232 -6.23 -8.23 -16.03
N VAL A 233 -5.30 -7.74 -15.20
CA VAL A 233 -5.65 -6.97 -13.98
C VAL A 233 -6.36 -5.66 -14.34
N GLN A 234 -5.90 -4.94 -15.35
CA GLN A 234 -6.54 -3.70 -15.80
C GLN A 234 -7.97 -3.98 -16.26
N GLU A 235 -8.17 -5.01 -17.07
CA GLU A 235 -9.50 -5.42 -17.56
C GLU A 235 -10.43 -5.89 -16.44
N LEU A 236 -9.91 -6.61 -15.44
CA LEU A 236 -10.69 -7.00 -14.26
C LEU A 236 -11.12 -5.79 -13.43
N ASN A 237 -10.26 -4.76 -13.34
CA ASN A 237 -10.57 -3.53 -12.63
C ASN A 237 -11.61 -2.69 -13.37
N THR A 238 -11.55 -2.61 -14.70
CA THR A 238 -12.58 -1.92 -15.49
C THR A 238 -13.92 -2.62 -15.35
N LEU A 239 -13.97 -3.94 -15.49
CA LEU A 239 -15.20 -4.73 -15.26
C LEU A 239 -15.75 -4.55 -13.84
N ALA A 240 -14.88 -4.55 -12.82
CA ALA A 240 -15.30 -4.33 -11.44
C ALA A 240 -15.82 -2.90 -11.19
N LYS A 241 -15.35 -1.90 -11.95
CA LYS A 241 -15.88 -0.54 -11.89
C LYS A 241 -17.25 -0.46 -12.57
N GLU A 242 -17.38 -1.02 -13.76
CA GLU A 242 -18.65 -1.04 -14.51
C GLU A 242 -19.76 -1.78 -13.76
N ILE A 243 -19.45 -2.90 -13.10
CA ILE A 243 -20.40 -3.63 -12.25
C ILE A 243 -20.88 -2.73 -11.12
N ARG A 244 -19.96 -2.10 -10.37
CA ARG A 244 -20.30 -1.20 -9.25
C ARG A 244 -21.16 -0.01 -9.69
N GLU A 245 -20.83 0.61 -10.82
CA GLU A 245 -21.64 1.71 -11.37
C GLU A 245 -23.04 1.23 -11.77
N CYS A 246 -23.18 0.00 -12.29
CA CYS A 246 -24.49 -0.56 -12.60
C CYS A 246 -25.28 -0.90 -11.33
N GLU A 247 -24.63 -1.47 -10.30
CA GLU A 247 -25.25 -1.78 -9.00
C GLU A 247 -25.80 -0.51 -8.33
N GLU A 248 -25.00 0.56 -8.30
CA GLU A 248 -25.42 1.87 -7.77
C GLU A 248 -26.65 2.42 -8.52
N LYS A 249 -26.65 2.33 -9.86
CA LYS A 249 -27.79 2.75 -10.68
C LYS A 249 -29.04 1.92 -10.41
N VAL A 250 -28.89 0.60 -10.24
CA VAL A 250 -30.02 -0.29 -9.89
C VAL A 250 -30.61 0.09 -8.54
N GLU A 251 -29.78 0.34 -7.52
CA GLU A 251 -30.26 0.77 -6.21
C GLU A 251 -31.04 2.09 -6.28
N LEU A 252 -30.51 3.09 -6.99
CA LEU A 252 -31.20 4.37 -7.17
C LEU A 252 -32.54 4.22 -7.91
N ILE A 253 -32.58 3.41 -8.97
CA ILE A 253 -33.82 3.16 -9.73
C ILE A 253 -34.85 2.40 -8.90
N LYS A 254 -34.42 1.43 -8.06
CA LYS A 254 -35.31 0.72 -7.14
C LYS A 254 -35.89 1.66 -6.09
N LYS A 255 -35.06 2.49 -5.46
CA LYS A 255 -35.52 3.52 -4.51
C LYS A 255 -36.50 4.49 -5.16
N LEU A 256 -36.21 4.96 -6.38
CA LEU A 256 -37.12 5.83 -7.11
C LEU A 256 -38.48 5.14 -7.34
N ARG A 257 -38.48 3.85 -7.68
CA ARG A 257 -39.72 3.06 -7.86
C ARG A 257 -40.54 2.95 -6.56
N GLU A 258 -39.88 2.86 -5.40
CA GLU A 258 -40.53 2.82 -4.09
C GLU A 258 -41.17 4.16 -3.71
N VAL A 259 -40.51 5.29 -4.00
CA VAL A 259 -41.04 6.63 -3.66
C VAL A 259 -41.96 7.23 -4.71
N ARG A 260 -41.97 6.67 -5.93
CA ARG A 260 -42.79 7.14 -7.06
C ARG A 260 -44.31 7.19 -6.79
N PRO A 261 -44.94 6.23 -6.09
CA PRO A 261 -46.37 6.28 -5.79
C PRO A 261 -46.77 7.55 -5.02
N TYR A 262 -45.93 8.00 -4.06
CA TYR A 262 -46.19 9.21 -3.30
C TYR A 262 -46.21 10.47 -4.18
N HIS A 263 -45.32 10.52 -5.18
CA HIS A 263 -45.32 11.61 -6.14
C HIS A 263 -46.54 11.57 -7.07
N GLU A 264 -46.92 10.38 -7.55
CA GLU A 264 -48.10 10.21 -8.42
C GLU A 264 -49.40 10.58 -7.70
N GLU A 265 -49.58 10.14 -6.45
CA GLU A 265 -50.70 10.54 -5.58
C GLU A 265 -50.70 12.04 -5.30
N PHE A 266 -49.56 12.62 -4.94
CA PHE A 266 -49.44 14.07 -4.74
C PHE A 266 -49.81 14.87 -6.00
N LYS A 267 -49.43 14.38 -7.18
CA LYS A 267 -49.75 15.01 -8.46
C LYS A 267 -51.25 14.94 -8.78
N ALA A 268 -51.91 13.84 -8.43
CA ALA A 268 -53.34 13.62 -8.65
C ALA A 268 -54.26 14.41 -7.69
N LEU A 269 -53.74 14.85 -6.53
CA LEU A 269 -54.51 15.64 -5.55
C LEU A 269 -54.52 17.13 -5.89
N GLU A 270 -55.63 17.80 -5.54
CA GLU A 270 -55.83 19.25 -5.69
C GLU A 270 -56.34 19.93 -4.40
N GLY A 271 -56.12 21.25 -4.30
CA GLY A 271 -56.61 22.10 -3.21
C GLY A 271 -56.07 21.74 -1.83
N ARG A 272 -56.93 21.81 -0.79
CA ARG A 272 -56.55 21.57 0.62
C ARG A 272 -56.03 20.15 0.88
N LYS A 273 -56.49 19.16 0.11
CA LYS A 273 -56.03 17.77 0.24
C LYS A 273 -54.57 17.62 -0.21
N LYS A 274 -54.18 18.34 -1.27
CA LYS A 274 -52.80 18.38 -1.78
C LYS A 274 -51.84 19.01 -0.77
N GLU A 275 -52.22 20.14 -0.17
CA GLU A 275 -51.41 20.82 0.85
C GLU A 275 -51.21 19.96 2.10
N LYS A 276 -52.26 19.24 2.53
CA LYS A 276 -52.16 18.30 3.64
C LYS A 276 -51.22 17.13 3.30
N TYR A 277 -51.42 16.50 2.14
CA TYR A 277 -50.56 15.40 1.66
C TYR A 277 -49.09 15.82 1.54
N LYS A 278 -48.83 17.05 1.06
CA LYS A 278 -47.49 17.62 0.97
C LYS A 278 -46.80 17.71 2.34
N LYS A 279 -47.54 18.11 3.38
CA LYS A 279 -47.01 18.18 4.75
C LYS A 279 -46.76 16.78 5.31
N ASP A 280 -47.72 15.89 5.15
CA ASP A 280 -47.69 14.53 5.70
C ASP A 280 -46.60 13.66 5.03
N HIS A 281 -46.32 13.85 3.73
CA HIS A 281 -45.34 13.09 2.94
C HIS A 281 -44.16 13.92 2.42
N SER A 282 -43.83 15.03 3.10
CA SER A 282 -42.78 15.97 2.69
C SER A 282 -41.42 15.31 2.46
N GLY A 283 -41.01 14.37 3.33
CA GLY A 283 -39.76 13.62 3.21
C GLY A 283 -39.70 12.76 1.94
N SER A 284 -40.70 11.93 1.69
CA SER A 284 -40.76 11.05 0.51
C SER A 284 -40.85 11.84 -0.81
N LEU A 285 -41.52 13.00 -0.80
CA LEU A 285 -41.55 13.90 -1.94
C LEU A 285 -40.18 14.53 -2.21
N GLN A 286 -39.46 14.94 -1.17
CA GLN A 286 -38.10 15.48 -1.31
C GLN A 286 -37.15 14.41 -1.84
N GLU A 287 -37.20 13.20 -1.26
CA GLU A 287 -36.42 12.04 -1.74
C GLU A 287 -36.69 11.73 -3.21
N TYR A 288 -37.95 11.79 -3.66
CA TYR A 288 -38.28 11.61 -5.08
C TYR A 288 -37.59 12.66 -5.96
N TYR A 289 -37.62 13.94 -5.58
CA TYR A 289 -36.96 14.99 -6.36
C TYR A 289 -35.44 14.82 -6.37
N ASP A 290 -34.84 14.52 -5.22
CA ASP A 290 -33.39 14.32 -5.08
C ASP A 290 -32.92 13.12 -5.93
N LEU A 291 -33.60 11.97 -5.83
CA LEU A 291 -33.32 10.77 -6.62
C LEU A 291 -33.50 11.03 -8.12
N THR A 292 -34.52 11.79 -8.51
CA THR A 292 -34.75 12.14 -9.92
C THR A 292 -33.60 13.01 -10.45
N GLN A 293 -33.13 13.98 -9.67
CA GLN A 293 -31.97 14.81 -10.05
C GLN A 293 -30.69 13.97 -10.16
N GLU A 294 -30.45 13.03 -9.26
CA GLU A 294 -29.30 12.14 -9.34
C GLU A 294 -29.35 11.24 -10.58
N ILE A 295 -30.50 10.64 -10.88
CA ILE A 295 -30.68 9.80 -12.06
C ILE A 295 -30.52 10.62 -13.35
N LEU A 296 -30.98 11.87 -13.38
CA LEU A 296 -30.79 12.78 -14.53
C LEU A 296 -29.31 13.09 -14.80
N LYS A 297 -28.44 13.11 -13.79
CA LYS A 297 -26.98 13.25 -14.00
C LYS A 297 -26.42 12.10 -14.84
N TRP A 298 -26.94 10.90 -14.65
CA TRP A 298 -26.53 9.70 -15.40
C TRP A 298 -27.24 9.54 -16.74
N TYR A 299 -28.50 10.01 -16.84
CA TYR A 299 -29.35 9.89 -18.01
C TYR A 299 -29.97 11.25 -18.41
N PRO A 300 -29.18 12.19 -18.98
CA PRO A 300 -29.65 13.55 -19.28
C PRO A 300 -30.81 13.59 -20.28
N ASN A 301 -30.88 12.59 -21.17
CA ASN A 301 -31.89 12.48 -22.21
C ASN A 301 -33.27 12.04 -21.65
N GLY A 302 -33.39 11.82 -20.34
CA GLY A 302 -34.62 11.39 -19.68
C GLY A 302 -35.00 9.91 -19.90
N HIS A 303 -34.25 9.18 -20.73
CA HIS A 303 -34.48 7.75 -20.96
C HIS A 303 -33.70 6.91 -19.94
N THR A 304 -34.38 6.50 -18.87
CA THR A 304 -33.82 5.66 -17.81
C THR A 304 -34.06 4.18 -18.12
N PRO A 305 -33.00 3.33 -18.17
CA PRO A 305 -33.16 1.89 -18.26
C PRO A 305 -33.98 1.33 -17.09
N THR A 306 -34.66 0.20 -17.31
CA THR A 306 -35.31 -0.53 -16.21
C THR A 306 -34.27 -1.21 -15.32
N ALA A 307 -34.60 -1.37 -14.04
CA ALA A 307 -33.74 -2.10 -13.09
C ALA A 307 -33.40 -3.50 -13.62
N GLU A 308 -34.39 -4.22 -14.17
CA GLU A 308 -34.20 -5.56 -14.75
C GLU A 308 -33.19 -5.58 -15.91
N ASN A 309 -33.15 -4.56 -16.76
CA ASN A 309 -32.18 -4.49 -17.85
C ASN A 309 -30.76 -4.26 -17.34
N LEU A 310 -30.61 -3.45 -16.29
CA LEU A 310 -29.31 -3.24 -15.63
C LEU A 310 -28.86 -4.47 -14.85
N GLU A 311 -29.77 -5.18 -14.19
CA GLU A 311 -29.49 -6.45 -13.51
C GLU A 311 -28.99 -7.52 -14.50
N LYS A 312 -29.66 -7.69 -15.65
CA LYS A 312 -29.17 -8.56 -16.73
C LYS A 312 -27.77 -8.14 -17.22
N LYS A 313 -27.50 -6.85 -17.31
CA LYS A 313 -26.16 -6.34 -17.67
C LYS A 313 -25.13 -6.69 -16.60
N ILE A 314 -25.47 -6.57 -15.32
CA ILE A 314 -24.60 -6.96 -14.19
C ILE A 314 -24.30 -8.45 -14.24
N GLU A 315 -25.29 -9.31 -14.52
CA GLU A 315 -25.08 -10.75 -14.68
C GLU A 315 -24.08 -11.07 -15.80
N VAL A 316 -24.25 -10.44 -16.97
CA VAL A 316 -23.32 -10.60 -18.11
C VAL A 316 -21.91 -10.13 -17.76
N LEU A 317 -21.76 -8.95 -17.15
CA LEU A 317 -20.47 -8.41 -16.74
C LEU A 317 -19.80 -9.28 -15.67
N THR A 318 -20.60 -9.84 -14.75
CA THR A 318 -20.11 -10.74 -13.69
C THR A 318 -19.62 -12.06 -14.28
N ALA A 319 -20.33 -12.62 -15.25
CA ALA A 319 -19.90 -13.81 -15.98
C ALA A 319 -18.58 -13.56 -16.75
N GLN A 320 -18.48 -12.43 -17.46
CA GLN A 320 -17.25 -12.02 -18.15
C GLN A 320 -16.08 -11.85 -17.18
N ARG A 321 -16.32 -11.19 -16.04
CA ARG A 321 -15.30 -11.02 -14.99
C ARG A 321 -14.86 -12.36 -14.41
N SER A 322 -15.77 -13.31 -14.23
CA SER A 322 -15.44 -14.67 -13.76
C SER A 322 -14.53 -15.40 -14.76
N GLN A 323 -14.85 -15.33 -16.05
CA GLN A 323 -14.02 -15.90 -17.12
C GLN A 323 -12.63 -15.27 -17.16
N LYS A 324 -12.53 -13.94 -17.19
CA LYS A 324 -11.24 -13.23 -17.17
C LYS A 324 -10.44 -13.48 -15.90
N ASN A 325 -11.10 -13.73 -14.77
CA ASN A 325 -10.42 -14.07 -13.53
C ASN A 325 -9.78 -15.47 -13.60
N ALA A 326 -10.37 -16.41 -14.34
CA ALA A 326 -9.74 -17.71 -14.59
C ALA A 326 -8.48 -17.56 -15.47
N GLU A 327 -8.57 -16.75 -16.53
CA GLU A 327 -7.43 -16.40 -17.39
C GLU A 327 -6.31 -15.71 -16.60
N TYR A 328 -6.68 -14.76 -15.73
CA TYR A 328 -5.75 -14.08 -14.82
C TYR A 328 -5.02 -15.06 -13.89
N LYS A 329 -5.73 -16.03 -13.30
CA LYS A 329 -5.09 -17.03 -12.42
C LYS A 329 -4.04 -17.86 -13.17
N ALA A 330 -4.35 -18.27 -14.40
CA ALA A 330 -3.41 -19.00 -15.24
C ALA A 330 -2.19 -18.13 -15.62
N ALA A 331 -2.42 -16.87 -16.01
CA ALA A 331 -1.37 -15.92 -16.33
C ALA A 331 -0.49 -15.57 -15.13
N ASP A 332 -1.07 -15.39 -13.94
CA ASP A 332 -0.35 -15.13 -12.68
C ASP A 332 0.53 -16.32 -12.30
N GLN A 333 0.01 -17.56 -12.41
CA GLN A 333 0.80 -18.76 -12.17
C GLN A 333 1.98 -18.85 -13.14
N LYS A 334 1.73 -18.70 -14.45
CA LYS A 334 2.76 -18.71 -15.50
C LYS A 334 3.83 -17.65 -15.25
N ALA A 335 3.44 -16.41 -14.92
CA ALA A 335 4.36 -15.32 -14.65
C ALA A 335 5.26 -15.61 -13.43
N ARG A 336 4.70 -16.17 -12.35
CA ARG A 336 5.46 -16.53 -11.14
C ARG A 336 6.45 -17.65 -11.41
N GLU A 337 5.99 -18.73 -12.06
CA GLU A 337 6.82 -19.89 -12.37
C GLU A 337 7.97 -19.53 -13.31
N LEU A 338 7.71 -18.77 -14.38
CA LEU A 338 8.75 -18.32 -15.32
C LEU A 338 9.74 -17.34 -14.66
N SER A 339 9.26 -16.42 -13.81
CA SER A 339 10.12 -15.50 -13.06
C SER A 339 11.04 -16.24 -12.09
N GLU A 340 10.52 -17.25 -11.40
CA GLU A 340 11.31 -18.09 -10.49
C GLU A 340 12.36 -18.91 -11.24
N ALA A 341 11.96 -19.61 -12.30
CA ALA A 341 12.86 -20.41 -13.11
C ALA A 341 13.95 -19.56 -13.78
N SER A 342 13.58 -18.41 -14.36
CA SER A 342 14.52 -17.48 -14.99
C SER A 342 15.58 -16.99 -14.01
N ARG A 343 15.17 -16.65 -12.79
CA ARG A 343 16.10 -16.15 -11.76
C ARG A 343 17.02 -17.24 -11.22
N GLU A 344 16.51 -18.46 -11.03
CA GLU A 344 17.32 -19.60 -10.58
C GLU A 344 18.40 -19.96 -11.60
N ILE A 345 18.06 -19.95 -12.89
CA ILE A 345 19.01 -20.20 -13.98
C ILE A 345 20.04 -19.08 -14.08
N GLU A 346 19.61 -17.81 -14.01
CA GLU A 346 20.53 -16.67 -14.05
C GLU A 346 21.56 -16.72 -12.91
N GLU A 347 21.13 -16.99 -11.68
CA GLU A 347 22.05 -17.07 -10.53
C GLU A 347 23.00 -18.26 -10.64
N PHE A 348 22.52 -19.40 -11.15
CA PHE A 348 23.38 -20.56 -11.41
C PHE A 348 24.45 -20.24 -12.47
N LEU A 349 24.06 -19.67 -13.61
CA LEU A 349 24.98 -19.27 -14.68
C LEU A 349 25.99 -18.23 -14.20
N ARG A 350 25.54 -17.26 -13.40
CA ARG A 350 26.42 -16.25 -12.80
C ARG A 350 27.44 -16.86 -11.84
N GLN A 351 27.05 -17.87 -11.07
CA GLN A 351 27.95 -18.59 -10.18
C GLN A 351 29.01 -19.39 -10.95
N GLU A 352 28.61 -20.08 -12.03
CA GLU A 352 29.55 -20.84 -12.87
C GLU A 352 30.54 -19.90 -13.59
N GLN A 353 30.06 -18.78 -14.15
CA GLN A 353 30.92 -17.76 -14.75
C GLN A 353 31.98 -17.22 -13.76
N ARG A 354 31.59 -16.93 -12.51
CA ARG A 354 32.53 -16.48 -11.47
C ARG A 354 33.61 -17.53 -11.18
N ARG A 355 33.23 -18.80 -11.13
CA ARG A 355 34.16 -19.91 -10.89
C ARG A 355 35.14 -20.09 -12.03
N ASP A 356 34.66 -20.01 -13.27
CA ASP A 356 35.53 -20.12 -14.44
C ASP A 356 36.53 -18.95 -14.53
N GLN A 357 36.10 -17.72 -14.20
CA GLN A 357 37.00 -16.57 -14.07
C GLN A 357 38.05 -16.79 -12.97
N GLN A 358 37.66 -17.35 -11.82
CA GLN A 358 38.58 -17.64 -10.72
C GLN A 358 39.58 -18.76 -11.07
N LYS A 359 39.15 -19.81 -11.79
CA LYS A 359 40.04 -20.85 -12.31
C LYS A 359 41.06 -20.29 -13.30
N LYS A 360 40.63 -19.43 -14.24
CA LYS A 360 41.53 -18.75 -15.19
C LYS A 360 42.57 -17.87 -14.49
N ARG A 361 42.14 -17.11 -13.48
CA ARG A 361 43.05 -16.32 -12.63
C ARG A 361 44.08 -17.18 -11.88
N ASN A 362 43.67 -18.33 -11.36
CA ASN A 362 44.56 -19.23 -10.64
C ASN A 362 45.54 -19.99 -11.55
N ARG A 363 45.27 -20.07 -12.85
CA ARG A 363 46.12 -20.73 -13.85
C ARG A 363 47.08 -19.78 -14.58
N ASN A 364 47.04 -18.47 -14.29
CA ASN A 364 47.75 -17.43 -15.04
C ASN A 364 47.37 -17.40 -16.55
N ASP A 365 46.15 -17.82 -16.91
CA ASP A 365 45.68 -17.85 -18.31
C ASP A 365 45.06 -16.51 -18.76
N LEU A 366 45.39 -15.39 -18.10
CA LEU A 366 44.96 -14.05 -18.49
C LEU A 366 46.12 -13.32 -19.16
N GLU A 367 46.38 -13.69 -20.42
CA GLU A 367 47.06 -12.83 -21.40
C GLU A 367 46.02 -12.13 -22.28
#